data_AF-A0A349HSJ3-F1
#
_entry.id   AF-A0A349HSJ3-F1
#
_cell.length_a   1.000
_cell.length_b   1.000
_cell.length_c   1.000
_cell.angle_alpha   90.00
_cell.angle_beta   90.00
_cell.angle_gamma   90.00
#
_symmetry.space_group_name_H-M   'P 1'
#
loop_
_entity.id
_entity.type
_entity.pdbx_description
1 polymer ?
#
loop_
_entity_poly.entity_id
_entity_poly.type
_entity_poly.pdbx_seq_one_letter_code
_entity_poly.pdbx_strand_id
1 'polypeptide(L)'
;YEVVNDGKQIYFLNEDYNLLKAELNNQDKEKIAGDIKWFQSGNEYIIYAIDDIVYIKPDKNEKEKVTDEYYEFVALSDGTVIYSTDESELYMKKYGEEKVKLASDIQSFKVSEYEKSLSYCTNDYKMYLKIFDNEEAVAIDNVRDYNDIYFSNSLIFRKTLILDDIMGIWHAYENEETILIEFTSDRNINIYDNGEIEWTWPAELTTRNIEGYDVSDLYFGTYPNSRFENFNSLHYINENEIEINGKTFRKIDKQELDEKLQLQKTEFEEKQKKEELKRKIDEAYAKALDIQHTYQYITVDTANLRDAPSMDGEILGTIGKGSGFFINYLEVDEEGNIW
;
A
#
# COMPACT_ATOMS: atom_id res chain seq x y z
N TYR A 1 -26.32 5.38 -28.56
CA TYR A 1 -26.87 6.33 -29.54
C TYR A 1 -26.55 7.73 -29.04
N GLU A 2 -26.50 8.70 -29.93
CA GLU A 2 -26.23 10.10 -29.61
C GLU A 2 -27.18 11.00 -30.37
N VAL A 3 -27.54 12.12 -29.76
CA VAL A 3 -28.56 13.03 -30.27
C VAL A 3 -27.90 14.38 -30.50
N VAL A 4 -27.99 14.89 -31.72
CA VAL A 4 -27.37 16.16 -32.13
C VAL A 4 -28.40 17.09 -32.76
N ASN A 5 -27.98 18.32 -33.07
CA ASN A 5 -28.81 19.32 -33.75
C ASN A 5 -30.15 19.56 -33.05
N ASP A 6 -30.10 19.79 -31.73
CA ASP A 6 -31.25 20.05 -30.85
C ASP A 6 -32.33 18.96 -30.91
N GLY A 7 -31.93 17.69 -31.02
CA GLY A 7 -32.88 16.57 -31.04
C GLY A 7 -33.36 16.18 -32.43
N LYS A 8 -32.94 16.88 -33.48
CA LYS A 8 -33.40 16.62 -34.86
C LYS A 8 -32.71 15.43 -35.49
N GLN A 9 -31.53 15.06 -35.04
CA GLN A 9 -30.74 13.98 -35.62
C GLN A 9 -30.26 13.02 -34.55
N ILE A 10 -30.23 11.74 -34.89
CA ILE A 10 -29.77 10.66 -34.01
C ILE A 10 -28.75 9.81 -34.77
N TYR A 11 -27.60 9.58 -34.14
CA TYR A 11 -26.60 8.61 -34.56
C TYR A 11 -26.66 7.37 -33.66
N PHE A 12 -26.64 6.18 -34.23
CA PHE A 12 -26.72 4.95 -33.45
C PHE A 12 -26.07 3.76 -34.17
N LEU A 13 -25.63 2.79 -33.38
CA LEU A 13 -25.20 1.49 -33.87
C LEU A 13 -26.40 0.54 -33.92
N ASN A 14 -26.49 -0.23 -35.01
CA ASN A 14 -27.39 -1.37 -35.08
C ASN A 14 -26.69 -2.65 -34.55
N GLU A 15 -27.41 -3.77 -34.56
CA GLU A 15 -26.89 -5.07 -34.08
C GLU A 15 -25.70 -5.60 -34.91
N ASP A 16 -25.56 -5.15 -36.16
CA ASP A 16 -24.44 -5.49 -37.05
C ASP A 16 -23.28 -4.48 -36.96
N TYR A 17 -23.23 -3.66 -35.90
CA TYR A 17 -22.21 -2.62 -35.71
C TYR A 17 -22.11 -1.60 -36.86
N ASN A 18 -23.21 -1.39 -37.60
CA ASN A 18 -23.30 -0.30 -38.56
C ASN A 18 -23.68 0.99 -37.86
N LEU A 19 -22.91 2.05 -38.12
CA LEU A 19 -23.24 3.40 -37.69
C LEU A 19 -24.23 4.01 -38.66
N LEU A 20 -25.40 4.30 -38.13
CA LEU A 20 -26.54 4.84 -38.86
C LEU A 20 -26.86 6.25 -38.39
N LYS A 21 -27.35 7.07 -39.32
CA LYS A 21 -27.91 8.40 -39.08
C LYS A 21 -29.41 8.36 -39.39
N ALA A 22 -30.22 8.96 -38.53
CA ALA A 22 -31.65 9.17 -38.75
C ALA A 22 -32.06 10.59 -38.39
N GLU A 23 -32.98 11.15 -39.17
CA GLU A 23 -33.67 12.39 -38.85
C GLU A 23 -34.91 12.10 -37.99
N LEU A 24 -35.19 12.97 -37.03
CA LEU A 24 -36.37 12.86 -36.17
C LEU A 24 -37.64 12.95 -37.03
N ASN A 25 -38.52 11.95 -36.91
CA ASN A 25 -39.73 11.75 -37.70
C ASN A 25 -39.50 11.31 -39.16
N ASN A 26 -38.27 10.96 -39.54
CA ASN A 26 -38.01 10.26 -40.79
C ASN A 26 -37.79 8.76 -40.51
N GLN A 27 -38.39 7.89 -41.34
CA GLN A 27 -38.15 6.45 -41.26
C GLN A 27 -36.89 6.02 -42.01
N ASP A 28 -36.40 6.86 -42.92
CA ASP A 28 -35.17 6.60 -43.66
C ASP A 28 -33.95 6.70 -42.74
N LYS A 29 -33.04 5.74 -42.91
CA LYS A 29 -31.79 5.65 -42.18
C LYS A 29 -30.64 5.63 -43.18
N GLU A 30 -29.66 6.48 -42.98
CA GLU A 30 -28.44 6.50 -43.78
C GLU A 30 -27.36 5.68 -43.07
N LYS A 31 -26.69 4.80 -43.81
CA LYS A 31 -25.51 4.08 -43.30
C LYS A 31 -24.27 4.94 -43.52
N ILE A 32 -23.60 5.29 -42.43
CA ILE A 32 -22.36 6.09 -42.43
C ILE A 32 -21.13 5.19 -42.57
N ALA A 33 -21.06 4.13 -41.77
CA ALA A 33 -19.96 3.19 -41.76
C ALA A 33 -20.39 1.82 -41.18
N GLY A 34 -19.56 0.79 -41.36
CA GLY A 34 -19.74 -0.55 -40.79
C GLY A 34 -18.57 -0.93 -39.87
N ASP A 35 -18.76 -1.97 -39.08
CA ASP A 35 -17.75 -2.55 -38.17
C ASP A 35 -17.21 -1.54 -37.13
N ILE A 36 -18.12 -0.74 -36.59
CA ILE A 36 -17.79 0.37 -35.70
C ILE A 36 -17.68 -0.13 -34.26
N LYS A 37 -16.48 0.02 -33.67
CA LYS A 37 -16.24 -0.29 -32.26
C LYS A 37 -16.70 0.83 -31.33
N TRP A 38 -16.56 2.07 -31.77
CA TRP A 38 -16.82 3.26 -30.98
C TRP A 38 -17.14 4.45 -31.89
N PHE A 39 -18.01 5.36 -31.44
CA PHE A 39 -18.27 6.62 -32.12
C PHE A 39 -18.67 7.72 -31.14
N GLN A 40 -18.46 8.97 -31.56
CA GLN A 40 -18.97 10.20 -30.95
C GLN A 40 -19.36 11.17 -32.06
N SER A 41 -20.42 11.93 -31.83
CA SER A 41 -21.03 12.83 -32.80
C SER A 41 -21.18 14.23 -32.22
N GLY A 42 -20.77 15.21 -33.03
CA GLY A 42 -21.09 16.62 -32.87
C GLY A 42 -22.16 17.05 -33.88
N ASN A 43 -22.51 18.33 -33.86
CA ASN A 43 -23.48 18.89 -34.80
C ASN A 43 -22.98 18.83 -36.26
N GLU A 44 -21.67 18.93 -36.47
CA GLU A 44 -21.05 19.03 -37.80
C GLU A 44 -20.21 17.80 -38.20
N TYR A 45 -19.70 17.07 -37.21
CA TYR A 45 -18.75 15.98 -37.39
C TYR A 45 -19.22 14.71 -36.68
N ILE A 46 -18.88 13.57 -37.25
CA ILE A 46 -18.90 12.28 -36.57
C ILE A 46 -17.51 11.68 -36.56
N ILE A 47 -17.08 11.25 -35.39
CA ILE A 47 -15.79 10.63 -35.14
C ILE A 47 -16.06 9.18 -34.77
N TYR A 48 -15.36 8.25 -35.40
CA TYR A 48 -15.59 6.83 -35.16
C TYR A 48 -14.32 6.01 -35.37
N ALA A 49 -14.29 4.85 -34.71
CA ALA A 49 -13.23 3.88 -34.81
C ALA A 49 -13.72 2.60 -35.51
N ILE A 50 -12.97 2.18 -36.54
CA ILE A 50 -13.09 0.88 -37.19
C ILE A 50 -11.77 0.17 -36.93
N ASP A 51 -11.84 -1.05 -36.39
CA ASP A 51 -10.66 -1.73 -35.86
C ASP A 51 -9.91 -0.83 -34.88
N ASP A 52 -8.66 -0.47 -35.18
CA ASP A 52 -7.83 0.42 -34.36
C ASP A 52 -7.51 1.70 -35.14
N ILE A 53 -8.38 2.10 -36.07
CA ILE A 53 -8.22 3.30 -36.90
C ILE A 53 -9.33 4.30 -36.59
N VAL A 54 -8.94 5.50 -36.20
CA VAL A 54 -9.84 6.63 -35.92
C VAL A 54 -10.05 7.45 -37.17
N TYR A 55 -11.32 7.79 -37.46
CA TYR A 55 -11.72 8.66 -38.56
C TYR A 55 -12.53 9.84 -38.07
N ILE A 56 -12.36 11.00 -38.71
CA ILE A 56 -13.29 12.12 -38.62
C ILE A 56 -14.05 12.20 -39.93
N LYS A 57 -15.38 12.29 -39.87
CA LYS A 57 -16.24 12.47 -41.04
C LYS A 57 -17.19 13.64 -40.81
N PRO A 58 -17.07 14.76 -41.54
CA PRO A 58 -18.13 15.76 -41.59
C PRO A 58 -19.34 15.23 -42.36
N ASP A 59 -20.51 15.83 -42.15
CA ASP A 59 -21.77 15.36 -42.74
C ASP A 59 -21.69 15.16 -44.26
N LYS A 60 -21.19 16.18 -44.98
CA LYS A 60 -21.24 16.25 -46.46
C LYS A 60 -19.94 15.96 -47.18
N ASN A 61 -18.85 15.66 -46.47
CA ASN A 61 -17.57 15.35 -47.10
C ASN A 61 -17.10 13.93 -46.78
N GLU A 62 -16.05 13.55 -47.50
CA GLU A 62 -15.32 12.31 -47.27
C GLU A 62 -14.70 12.29 -45.88
N LYS A 63 -14.59 11.08 -45.34
CA LYS A 63 -13.90 10.82 -44.07
C LYS A 63 -12.41 11.05 -44.23
N GLU A 64 -11.78 11.44 -43.14
CA GLU A 64 -10.33 11.60 -43.01
C GLU A 64 -9.81 10.64 -41.94
N LYS A 65 -8.69 9.95 -42.23
CA LYS A 65 -7.99 9.13 -41.23
C LYS A 65 -7.24 10.04 -40.26
N VAL A 66 -7.42 9.82 -38.96
CA VAL A 66 -6.72 10.54 -37.90
C VAL A 66 -5.44 9.82 -37.51
N THR A 67 -5.58 8.58 -37.05
CA THR A 67 -4.48 7.73 -36.59
C THR A 67 -4.90 6.27 -36.63
N ASP A 68 -3.93 5.39 -36.75
CA ASP A 68 -3.99 3.94 -36.48
C ASP A 68 -3.01 3.50 -35.39
N GLU A 69 -2.40 4.47 -34.70
CA GLU A 69 -1.43 4.28 -33.63
C GLU A 69 -1.87 5.16 -32.47
N TYR A 70 -2.59 4.57 -31.51
CA TYR A 70 -2.97 5.25 -30.27
C TYR A 70 -3.06 4.28 -29.10
N TYR A 71 -2.76 4.78 -27.91
CA TYR A 71 -3.02 4.12 -26.63
C TYR A 71 -4.38 4.55 -26.08
N GLU A 72 -4.60 5.87 -25.98
CA GLU A 72 -5.87 6.51 -25.60
C GLU A 72 -6.17 7.66 -26.56
N PHE A 73 -7.44 7.89 -26.88
CA PHE A 73 -7.89 9.09 -27.59
C PHE A 73 -9.17 9.68 -27.00
N VAL A 74 -9.37 10.98 -27.22
CA VAL A 74 -10.58 11.73 -26.91
C VAL A 74 -11.04 12.45 -28.18
N ALA A 75 -12.31 12.34 -28.50
CA ALA A 75 -12.94 13.08 -29.58
C ALA A 75 -13.68 14.29 -29.02
N LEU A 76 -13.58 15.42 -29.71
CA LEU A 76 -14.29 16.65 -29.37
C LEU A 76 -15.43 16.89 -30.36
N SER A 77 -16.47 17.58 -29.91
CA SER A 77 -17.66 17.90 -30.69
C SER A 77 -17.38 18.76 -31.94
N ASP A 78 -16.26 19.47 -31.96
CA ASP A 78 -15.84 20.36 -33.06
C ASP A 78 -15.03 19.65 -34.17
N GLY A 79 -14.93 18.33 -34.12
CA GLY A 79 -14.18 17.55 -35.11
C GLY A 79 -12.68 17.45 -34.81
N THR A 80 -12.27 17.75 -33.58
CA THR A 80 -10.89 17.56 -33.10
C THR A 80 -10.75 16.19 -32.42
N VAL A 81 -9.63 15.52 -32.66
CA VAL A 81 -9.22 14.32 -31.92
C VAL A 81 -7.88 14.57 -31.26
N ILE A 82 -7.79 14.27 -29.96
CA ILE A 82 -6.56 14.31 -29.18
C ILE A 82 -6.23 12.88 -28.79
N TYR A 83 -5.00 12.44 -29.03
CA TYR A 83 -4.60 11.06 -28.78
C TYR A 83 -3.15 10.94 -28.33
N SER A 84 -2.91 9.92 -27.51
CA SER A 84 -1.59 9.49 -27.05
C SER A 84 -1.13 8.27 -27.83
N THR A 85 0.19 8.06 -27.97
CA THR A 85 0.78 6.87 -28.59
C THR A 85 1.54 6.02 -27.57
N ASP A 86 1.90 4.79 -27.95
CA ASP A 86 2.75 3.91 -27.13
C ASP A 86 4.16 4.49 -26.87
N GLU A 87 4.59 5.47 -27.66
CA GLU A 87 5.85 6.20 -27.48
C GLU A 87 5.69 7.40 -26.53
N SER A 88 4.58 7.48 -25.78
CA SER A 88 4.28 8.58 -24.85
C SER A 88 4.24 9.95 -25.54
N GLU A 89 3.74 10.00 -26.78
CA GLU A 89 3.58 11.24 -27.54
C GLU A 89 2.12 11.67 -27.59
N LEU A 90 1.85 12.96 -27.40
CA LEU A 90 0.50 13.52 -27.43
C LEU A 90 0.30 14.32 -28.71
N TYR A 91 -0.75 13.99 -29.46
CA TYR A 91 -1.09 14.65 -30.72
C TYR A 91 -2.52 15.19 -30.71
N MET A 92 -2.73 16.18 -31.56
CA MET A 92 -4.04 16.75 -31.88
C MET A 92 -4.21 16.79 -33.39
N LYS A 93 -5.40 16.41 -33.87
CA LYS A 93 -5.76 16.45 -35.28
C LYS A 93 -7.18 16.96 -35.40
N LYS A 94 -7.35 18.04 -36.17
CA LYS A 94 -8.65 18.56 -36.58
C LYS A 94 -8.91 18.22 -38.04
N TYR A 95 -10.18 18.07 -38.40
CA TYR A 95 -10.55 17.79 -39.79
C TYR A 95 -10.00 18.85 -40.75
N GLY A 96 -9.31 18.41 -41.80
CA GLY A 96 -8.72 19.29 -42.82
C GLY A 96 -7.46 20.04 -42.40
N GLU A 97 -6.97 19.87 -41.16
CA GLU A 97 -5.74 20.48 -40.66
C GLU A 97 -4.66 19.43 -40.44
N GLU A 98 -3.38 19.77 -40.60
CA GLU A 98 -2.29 18.82 -40.31
C GLU A 98 -2.26 18.37 -38.85
N LYS A 99 -1.76 17.16 -38.58
CA LYS A 99 -1.60 16.70 -37.20
C LYS A 99 -0.55 17.56 -36.48
N VAL A 100 -0.83 17.92 -35.24
CA VAL A 100 0.07 18.73 -34.40
C VAL A 100 0.51 17.92 -33.21
N LYS A 101 1.82 17.88 -32.97
CA LYS A 101 2.39 17.32 -31.74
C LYS A 101 2.21 18.33 -30.61
N LEU A 102 1.57 17.93 -29.52
CA LEU A 102 1.34 18.78 -28.36
C LEU A 102 2.41 18.62 -27.30
N ALA A 103 2.80 17.38 -26.99
CA ALA A 103 3.74 17.07 -25.92
C ALA A 103 4.44 15.73 -26.16
N SER A 104 5.50 15.50 -25.39
CA SER A 104 6.26 14.25 -25.33
C SER A 104 6.41 13.78 -23.90
N ASP A 105 6.81 12.52 -23.75
CA ASP A 105 6.98 11.87 -22.46
C ASP A 105 5.70 11.96 -21.61
N ILE A 106 4.52 11.88 -22.22
CA ILE A 106 3.27 11.94 -21.49
C ILE A 106 2.95 10.62 -20.79
N GLN A 107 2.50 10.74 -19.53
CA GLN A 107 1.97 9.64 -18.73
C GLN A 107 0.44 9.52 -18.91
N SER A 108 -0.25 10.66 -18.97
CA SER A 108 -1.71 10.71 -19.06
C SER A 108 -2.18 12.07 -19.57
N PHE A 109 -3.40 12.13 -20.11
CA PHE A 109 -4.06 13.38 -20.45
C PHE A 109 -5.57 13.31 -20.22
N LYS A 110 -6.20 14.47 -20.01
CA LYS A 110 -7.66 14.64 -19.88
C LYS A 110 -8.10 15.95 -20.51
N VAL A 111 -9.27 15.92 -21.14
CA VAL A 111 -9.93 17.11 -21.68
C VAL A 111 -11.03 17.55 -20.70
N SER A 112 -11.24 18.86 -20.57
CA SER A 112 -12.29 19.42 -19.72
C SER A 112 -13.68 19.04 -20.23
N GLU A 113 -14.66 18.96 -19.35
CA GLU A 113 -16.07 18.63 -19.65
C GLU A 113 -16.67 19.49 -20.78
N TYR A 114 -16.24 20.75 -20.90
CA TYR A 114 -16.70 21.67 -21.95
C TYR A 114 -15.78 21.74 -23.17
N GLU A 115 -14.80 20.85 -23.29
CA GLU A 115 -13.89 20.74 -24.44
C GLU A 115 -13.07 22.01 -24.74
N LYS A 116 -12.85 22.87 -23.75
CA LYS A 116 -12.10 24.14 -23.92
C LYS A 116 -10.64 24.07 -23.51
N SER A 117 -10.27 23.02 -22.80
CA SER A 117 -8.94 22.87 -22.24
C SER A 117 -8.54 21.42 -22.12
N LEU A 118 -7.24 21.20 -22.21
CA LEU A 118 -6.55 19.94 -22.08
C LEU A 118 -5.59 20.07 -20.91
N SER A 119 -5.51 19.04 -20.08
CA SER A 119 -4.43 18.89 -19.13
C SER A 119 -3.74 17.56 -19.36
N TYR A 120 -2.43 17.53 -19.13
CA TYR A 120 -1.63 16.33 -19.29
C TYR A 120 -0.47 16.31 -18.29
N CYS A 121 -0.07 15.11 -17.91
CA CYS A 121 1.06 14.85 -17.02
C CYS A 121 2.20 14.20 -17.80
N THR A 122 3.42 14.61 -17.50
CA THR A 122 4.64 14.11 -18.13
C THR A 122 5.40 13.17 -17.18
N ASN A 123 6.30 12.35 -17.73
CA ASN A 123 7.13 11.39 -17.00
C ASN A 123 8.15 12.08 -16.07
N ASP A 124 8.44 13.38 -16.27
CA ASP A 124 9.22 14.22 -15.34
C ASP A 124 8.36 14.80 -14.20
N TYR A 125 7.13 14.30 -14.04
CA TYR A 125 6.18 14.66 -13.00
C TYR A 125 5.68 16.11 -13.06
N LYS A 126 5.67 16.74 -14.22
CA LYS A 126 4.99 18.03 -14.40
C LYS A 126 3.58 17.85 -14.92
N MET A 127 2.69 18.76 -14.55
CA MET A 127 1.35 18.85 -15.13
C MET A 127 1.19 20.18 -15.84
N TYR A 128 0.68 20.11 -17.06
CA TYR A 128 0.44 21.25 -17.92
C TYR A 128 -1.06 21.46 -18.10
N LEU A 129 -1.46 22.72 -18.25
CA LEU A 129 -2.80 23.12 -18.66
C LEU A 129 -2.70 23.91 -19.96
N LYS A 130 -3.38 23.41 -20.99
CA LYS A 130 -3.53 24.09 -22.28
C LYS A 130 -4.99 24.44 -22.49
N ILE A 131 -5.29 25.74 -22.49
CA ILE A 131 -6.54 26.26 -23.06
C ILE A 131 -6.29 26.39 -24.56
N PHE A 132 -7.16 25.86 -25.43
CA PHE A 132 -6.82 25.68 -26.86
C PHE A 132 -6.46 26.97 -27.59
N ASP A 133 -6.97 28.12 -27.14
CA ASP A 133 -6.68 29.45 -27.71
C ASP A 133 -5.55 30.21 -27.00
N ASN A 134 -4.95 29.63 -25.96
CA ASN A 134 -3.90 30.27 -25.17
C ASN A 134 -2.59 29.48 -25.22
N GLU A 135 -1.55 30.13 -24.71
CA GLU A 135 -0.32 29.45 -24.36
C GLU A 135 -0.56 28.43 -23.26
N GLU A 136 0.22 27.37 -23.33
CA GLU A 136 0.29 26.37 -22.30
C GLU A 136 0.95 26.94 -21.03
N ALA A 137 0.47 26.52 -19.88
CA ALA A 137 1.08 26.86 -18.60
C ALA A 137 1.40 25.58 -17.80
N VAL A 138 2.51 25.62 -17.07
CA VAL A 138 2.76 24.65 -16.02
C VAL A 138 1.75 24.91 -14.90
N ALA A 139 0.90 23.93 -14.62
CA ALA A 139 -0.09 24.01 -13.56
C ALA A 139 0.49 23.48 -12.23
N ILE A 140 1.31 22.43 -12.29
CA ILE A 140 1.95 21.80 -11.14
C ILE A 140 3.38 21.39 -11.53
N ASP A 141 4.38 21.85 -10.77
CA ASP A 141 5.80 21.58 -11.01
C ASP A 141 6.21 20.14 -10.65
N ASN A 142 5.55 19.54 -9.66
CA ASN A 142 5.77 18.16 -9.25
C ASN A 142 4.47 17.50 -8.78
N VAL A 143 3.87 16.67 -9.63
CA VAL A 143 2.61 15.97 -9.32
C VAL A 143 2.75 14.98 -8.17
N ARG A 144 3.97 14.51 -7.85
CA ARG A 144 4.22 13.58 -6.73
C ARG A 144 4.05 14.19 -5.34
N ASP A 145 3.89 15.51 -5.28
CA ASP A 145 3.56 16.22 -4.04
C ASP A 145 2.09 15.99 -3.64
N TYR A 146 1.29 15.41 -4.54
CA TYR A 146 -0.13 15.12 -4.36
C TYR A 146 -0.38 13.62 -4.48
N ASN A 147 -1.33 13.10 -3.71
CA ASN A 147 -1.76 11.71 -3.84
C ASN A 147 -2.60 11.52 -5.10
N ASP A 148 -3.60 12.38 -5.28
CA ASP A 148 -4.52 12.37 -6.41
C ASP A 148 -4.64 13.78 -6.98
N ILE A 149 -4.70 13.86 -8.31
CA ILE A 149 -4.97 15.10 -9.02
C ILE A 149 -6.13 14.85 -9.97
N TYR A 150 -7.14 15.72 -9.88
CA TYR A 150 -8.32 15.68 -10.73
C TYR A 150 -8.35 16.90 -11.64
N PHE A 151 -8.70 16.67 -12.90
CA PHE A 151 -9.00 17.71 -13.87
C PHE A 151 -10.42 17.51 -14.40
N SER A 152 -11.29 18.51 -14.21
CA SER A 152 -12.69 18.44 -14.62
C SER A 152 -13.42 17.18 -14.11
N ASN A 153 -13.25 16.88 -12.82
CA ASN A 153 -13.76 15.67 -12.14
C ASN A 153 -13.23 14.33 -12.66
N SER A 154 -12.21 14.34 -13.53
CA SER A 154 -11.54 13.13 -14.01
C SER A 154 -10.17 13.01 -13.36
N LEU A 155 -9.84 11.82 -12.84
CA LEU A 155 -8.50 11.53 -12.32
C LEU A 155 -7.50 11.63 -13.47
N ILE A 156 -6.47 12.47 -13.31
CA ILE A 156 -5.39 12.61 -14.29
C ILE A 156 -4.08 12.04 -13.78
N PHE A 157 -3.83 12.14 -12.48
CA PHE A 157 -2.64 11.59 -11.85
C PHE A 157 -3.00 10.97 -10.51
N ARG A 158 -2.41 9.81 -10.25
CA ARG A 158 -2.39 9.14 -8.96
C ARG A 158 -0.95 8.77 -8.63
N LYS A 159 -0.50 9.13 -7.43
CA LYS A 159 0.82 8.78 -6.94
C LYS A 159 0.91 7.28 -6.71
N THR A 160 1.64 6.59 -7.58
CA THR A 160 2.10 5.22 -7.31
C THR A 160 3.26 5.30 -6.32
N LEU A 161 3.09 4.69 -5.15
CA LEU A 161 4.15 4.62 -4.14
C LEU A 161 5.33 3.81 -4.67
N ILE A 162 6.53 4.33 -4.45
CA ILE A 162 7.78 3.57 -4.61
C ILE A 162 8.40 3.29 -3.24
N LEU A 163 9.34 2.35 -3.17
CA LEU A 163 10.00 2.03 -1.91
C LEU A 163 10.62 3.27 -1.25
N ASP A 164 11.22 4.16 -2.04
CA ASP A 164 11.82 5.40 -1.55
C ASP A 164 10.84 6.29 -0.79
N ASP A 165 9.54 6.27 -1.13
CA ASP A 165 8.52 7.05 -0.42
C ASP A 165 8.29 6.51 1.01
N ILE A 166 8.55 5.23 1.26
CA ILE A 166 8.30 4.55 2.56
C ILE A 166 9.59 4.16 3.30
N MET A 167 10.75 4.47 2.74
CA MET A 167 12.03 4.18 3.38
C MET A 167 12.15 4.84 4.75
N GLY A 168 12.74 4.11 5.69
CA GLY A 168 12.99 4.57 7.06
C GLY A 168 12.48 3.59 8.11
N ILE A 169 12.55 4.04 9.36
CA ILE A 169 12.17 3.26 10.53
C ILE A 169 10.81 3.74 11.00
N TRP A 170 9.92 2.80 11.27
CA TRP A 170 8.52 3.01 11.57
C TRP A 170 8.16 2.25 12.84
N HIS A 171 7.41 2.90 13.73
CA HIS A 171 6.95 2.27 14.96
C HIS A 171 5.45 2.42 15.17
N ALA A 172 4.85 1.42 15.80
CA ALA A 172 3.48 1.45 16.28
C ALA A 172 3.43 0.91 17.71
N TYR A 173 2.37 1.28 18.44
CA TYR A 173 2.08 0.75 19.78
C TYR A 173 0.80 -0.08 19.71
N GLU A 174 0.86 -1.33 20.15
CA GLU A 174 -0.29 -2.24 20.18
C GLU A 174 -0.25 -3.12 21.43
N ASN A 175 -1.32 -3.12 22.22
CA ASN A 175 -1.46 -4.01 23.39
C ASN A 175 -0.24 -3.99 24.34
N GLU A 176 0.33 -2.81 24.57
CA GLU A 176 1.56 -2.59 25.38
C GLU A 176 2.86 -3.08 24.72
N GLU A 177 2.80 -3.66 23.51
CA GLU A 177 3.95 -4.02 22.71
C GLU A 177 4.30 -2.90 21.73
N THR A 178 5.61 -2.68 21.55
CA THR A 178 6.13 -1.77 20.51
C THR A 178 6.46 -2.60 19.28
N ILE A 179 5.88 -2.25 18.14
CA ILE A 179 6.23 -2.84 16.85
C ILE A 179 7.21 -1.90 16.16
N LEU A 180 8.31 -2.45 15.66
CA LEU A 180 9.36 -1.71 14.95
C LEU A 180 9.63 -2.36 13.59
N ILE A 181 9.57 -1.55 12.54
CA ILE A 181 9.76 -1.96 11.16
C ILE A 181 10.70 -0.99 10.48
N GLU A 182 11.62 -1.48 9.65
CA GLU A 182 12.51 -0.63 8.85
C GLU A 182 12.44 -1.05 7.39
N PHE A 183 12.11 -0.10 6.51
CA PHE A 183 12.23 -0.26 5.06
C PHE A 183 13.59 0.29 4.62
N THR A 184 14.44 -0.59 4.09
CA THR A 184 15.84 -0.30 3.78
C THR A 184 16.06 -0.05 2.29
N SER A 185 17.18 0.61 1.95
CA SER A 185 17.55 0.94 0.57
C SER A 185 17.84 -0.27 -0.32
N ASP A 186 18.26 -1.38 0.29
CA ASP A 186 18.52 -2.66 -0.39
C ASP A 186 17.25 -3.48 -0.62
N ARG A 187 16.08 -2.84 -0.50
CA ARG A 187 14.75 -3.46 -0.67
C ARG A 187 14.51 -4.56 0.33
N ASN A 188 14.90 -4.35 1.57
CA ASN A 188 14.55 -5.22 2.67
C ASN A 188 13.61 -4.53 3.66
N ILE A 189 12.90 -5.35 4.43
CA ILE A 189 12.03 -4.98 5.53
C ILE A 189 12.59 -5.69 6.74
N ASN A 190 13.12 -4.94 7.70
CA ASN A 190 13.55 -5.49 8.97
C ASN A 190 12.42 -5.34 9.98
N ILE A 191 12.08 -6.42 10.67
CA ILE A 191 11.17 -6.39 11.82
C ILE A 191 12.00 -6.68 13.06
N TYR A 192 11.82 -5.84 14.06
CA TYR A 192 12.52 -5.98 15.32
C TYR A 192 11.59 -6.55 16.40
N ASP A 193 12.10 -7.55 17.13
CA ASP A 193 11.46 -8.12 18.32
C ASP A 193 12.53 -8.37 19.38
N ASN A 194 12.17 -8.19 20.66
CA ASN A 194 13.07 -8.38 21.80
C ASN A 194 14.42 -7.65 21.69
N GLY A 195 14.44 -6.48 21.02
CA GLY A 195 15.64 -5.65 20.84
C GLY A 195 16.62 -6.09 19.76
N GLU A 196 16.26 -7.08 18.93
CA GLU A 196 17.08 -7.55 17.80
C GLU A 196 16.24 -7.64 16.52
N ILE A 197 16.89 -7.77 15.36
CA ILE A 197 16.20 -8.06 14.11
C ILE A 197 15.70 -9.50 14.19
N GLU A 198 14.38 -9.67 14.29
CA GLU A 198 13.74 -10.97 14.28
C GLU A 198 13.67 -11.51 12.84
N TRP A 199 13.36 -10.62 11.89
CA TRP A 199 13.13 -10.97 10.50
C TRP A 199 13.67 -9.91 9.54
N THR A 200 14.22 -10.37 8.41
CA THR A 200 14.57 -9.55 7.25
C THR A 200 13.88 -10.14 6.02
N TRP A 201 13.10 -9.32 5.31
CA TRP A 201 12.34 -9.76 4.14
C TRP A 201 12.60 -8.89 2.91
N PRO A 202 12.78 -9.47 1.71
CA PRO A 202 12.83 -8.68 0.50
C PRO A 202 11.46 -8.02 0.24
N ALA A 203 11.47 -6.71 0.05
CA ALA A 203 10.32 -5.94 -0.39
C ALA A 203 10.11 -6.16 -1.89
N GLU A 204 9.24 -7.11 -2.24
CA GLU A 204 8.75 -7.26 -3.61
C GLU A 204 7.58 -6.30 -3.86
N LEU A 205 7.87 -5.17 -4.49
CA LEU A 205 6.84 -4.23 -4.94
C LEU A 205 6.03 -4.85 -6.07
N THR A 206 4.78 -5.23 -5.79
CA THR A 206 3.81 -5.53 -6.85
C THR A 206 2.68 -4.53 -6.79
N THR A 207 2.50 -3.77 -7.87
CA THR A 207 1.31 -2.94 -8.08
C THR A 207 0.18 -3.87 -8.53
N ARG A 208 -0.83 -4.10 -7.70
CA ARG A 208 -2.08 -4.72 -8.15
C ARG A 208 -3.06 -3.63 -8.58
N ASN A 209 -3.46 -3.66 -9.84
CA ASN A 209 -4.72 -3.06 -10.26
C ASN A 209 -5.84 -3.94 -9.71
N ILE A 210 -6.42 -3.57 -8.56
CA ILE A 210 -7.64 -4.19 -8.08
C ILE A 210 -8.79 -3.48 -8.81
N GLU A 211 -9.47 -4.19 -9.72
CA GLU A 211 -10.61 -3.64 -10.46
C GLU A 211 -11.62 -2.95 -9.51
N GLY A 212 -11.76 -1.63 -9.66
CA GLY A 212 -12.72 -0.81 -8.90
C GLY A 212 -12.16 -0.06 -7.69
N TYR A 213 -10.91 -0.32 -7.28
CA TYR A 213 -10.19 0.47 -6.27
C TYR A 213 -8.72 0.59 -6.69
N ASP A 214 -8.38 1.71 -7.32
CA ASP A 214 -7.01 2.12 -7.63
C ASP A 214 -6.31 2.55 -6.33
N VAL A 215 -6.08 1.62 -5.41
CA VAL A 215 -5.29 1.88 -4.20
C VAL A 215 -3.81 1.70 -4.57
N SER A 216 -2.98 2.67 -4.19
CA SER A 216 -1.52 2.57 -4.28
C SER A 216 -1.00 1.60 -3.21
N ASP A 217 -1.51 0.38 -3.18
CA ASP A 217 -1.16 -0.61 -2.17
C ASP A 217 0.18 -1.26 -2.51
N LEU A 218 1.10 -1.18 -1.57
CA LEU A 218 2.31 -1.97 -1.58
C LEU A 218 1.96 -3.37 -1.06
N TYR A 219 1.93 -4.37 -1.93
CA TYR A 219 1.74 -5.74 -1.49
C TYR A 219 3.07 -6.36 -1.09
N PHE A 220 3.13 -6.90 0.12
CA PHE A 220 4.27 -7.69 0.58
C PHE A 220 3.89 -9.17 0.52
N GLY A 221 4.82 -10.03 0.12
CA GLY A 221 4.56 -11.47 0.02
C GLY A 221 3.98 -12.05 1.32
N THR A 222 2.99 -12.93 1.22
CA THR A 222 2.44 -13.63 2.38
C THR A 222 3.40 -14.73 2.80
N TYR A 223 3.70 -14.82 4.10
CA TYR A 223 4.44 -15.95 4.63
C TYR A 223 3.81 -16.50 5.92
N PRO A 224 3.60 -17.82 6.00
CA PRO A 224 3.03 -18.45 7.18
C PRO A 224 4.00 -18.36 8.36
N ASN A 225 3.46 -18.04 9.55
CA ASN A 225 4.09 -18.11 10.88
C ASN A 225 4.80 -16.86 11.43
N SER A 226 4.60 -15.65 10.89
CA SER A 226 4.95 -14.43 11.65
C SER A 226 3.75 -13.94 12.46
N ARG A 227 3.97 -13.33 13.63
CA ARG A 227 2.90 -12.66 14.42
C ARG A 227 2.24 -11.53 13.61
N PHE A 228 2.91 -11.06 12.56
CA PHE A 228 2.40 -10.18 11.54
C PHE A 228 1.72 -11.01 10.46
N GLU A 229 0.58 -11.62 10.78
CA GLU A 229 -0.22 -12.33 9.78
C GLU A 229 -0.60 -11.36 8.66
N ASN A 230 0.14 -11.49 7.55
CA ASN A 230 -0.05 -10.85 6.25
C ASN A 230 0.04 -9.32 6.24
N PHE A 231 1.17 -8.75 5.84
CA PHE A 231 1.28 -7.35 5.38
C PHE A 231 0.50 -7.20 4.06
N ASN A 232 -0.83 -7.09 4.15
CA ASN A 232 -1.73 -7.14 2.99
C ASN A 232 -1.98 -5.76 2.39
N SER A 233 -1.95 -4.71 3.21
CA SER A 233 -2.11 -3.34 2.75
C SER A 233 -1.19 -2.38 3.49
N LEU A 234 -0.56 -1.49 2.74
CA LEU A 234 0.15 -0.32 3.22
C LEU A 234 -0.50 0.90 2.59
N HIS A 235 -1.06 1.78 3.41
CA HIS A 235 -1.57 3.08 3.00
C HIS A 235 -0.58 4.16 3.45
N TYR A 236 -0.01 4.88 2.49
CA TYR A 236 0.83 6.03 2.79
C TYR A 236 -0.04 7.22 3.17
N ILE A 237 0.13 7.76 4.39
CA ILE A 237 -0.61 8.92 4.86
C ILE A 237 0.19 10.19 4.55
N ASN A 238 1.43 10.26 5.03
CA ASN A 238 2.36 11.37 4.80
C ASN A 238 3.81 10.94 5.14
N GLU A 239 4.76 11.87 5.07
CA GLU A 239 6.19 11.60 5.30
C GLU A 239 6.52 11.04 6.71
N ASN A 240 5.63 11.25 7.68
CA ASN A 240 5.80 10.87 9.07
C ASN A 240 4.85 9.75 9.50
N GLU A 241 3.86 9.38 8.68
CA GLU A 241 2.83 8.39 9.04
C GLU A 241 2.48 7.46 7.87
N ILE A 242 2.44 6.17 8.16
CA ILE A 242 1.91 5.12 7.26
C ILE A 242 0.90 4.29 8.03
N GLU A 243 -0.02 3.64 7.33
CA GLU A 243 -0.92 2.66 7.90
C GLU A 243 -0.64 1.29 7.30
N ILE A 244 -0.45 0.27 8.12
CA ILE A 244 -0.23 -1.11 7.69
C ILE A 244 -1.28 -1.98 8.36
N ASN A 245 -2.10 -2.69 7.57
CA ASN A 245 -3.20 -3.53 8.07
C ASN A 245 -4.12 -2.82 9.09
N GLY A 246 -4.44 -1.53 8.83
CA GLY A 246 -5.26 -0.71 9.73
C GLY A 246 -4.55 -0.19 10.98
N LYS A 247 -3.23 -0.40 11.12
CA LYS A 247 -2.42 0.12 12.22
C LYS A 247 -1.58 1.29 11.74
N THR A 248 -1.67 2.42 12.43
CA THR A 248 -0.86 3.61 12.12
C THR A 248 0.54 3.46 12.72
N PHE A 249 1.55 3.63 11.88
CA PHE A 249 2.95 3.71 12.24
C PHE A 249 3.45 5.13 12.06
N ARG A 250 4.36 5.53 12.95
CA ARG A 250 5.06 6.81 12.88
C ARG A 250 6.52 6.62 12.55
N LYS A 251 7.06 7.53 11.75
CA LYS A 251 8.47 7.52 11.37
C LYS A 251 9.33 7.95 12.55
N ILE A 252 10.41 7.24 12.78
CA ILE A 252 11.41 7.55 13.82
C ILE A 252 12.81 7.56 13.22
N ASP A 253 13.73 8.20 13.94
CA ASP A 253 15.14 8.20 13.58
C ASP A 253 15.88 7.02 14.23
N LYS A 254 17.18 6.92 13.90
CA LYS A 254 18.03 5.83 14.38
C LYS A 254 18.29 5.91 15.90
N GLN A 255 18.36 7.11 16.47
CA GLN A 255 18.59 7.27 17.89
C GLN A 255 17.37 6.75 18.68
N GLU A 256 16.16 7.13 18.27
CA GLU A 256 14.94 6.66 18.89
C GLU A 256 14.76 5.14 18.69
N LEU A 257 15.16 4.58 17.54
CA LEU A 257 15.19 3.13 17.35
C LEU A 257 16.09 2.45 18.38
N ASP A 258 17.33 2.92 18.55
CA ASP A 258 18.28 2.31 19.47
C ASP A 258 17.76 2.38 20.93
N GLU A 259 17.14 3.48 21.33
CA GLU A 259 16.48 3.62 22.64
C GLU A 259 15.35 2.60 22.84
N LYS A 260 14.47 2.43 21.85
CA LYS A 260 13.37 1.46 21.92
C LYS A 260 13.87 0.01 21.91
N LEU A 261 14.92 -0.31 21.15
CA LEU A 261 15.50 -1.65 21.13
C LEU A 261 16.14 -2.02 22.47
N GLN A 262 16.83 -1.08 23.13
CA GLN A 262 17.38 -1.30 24.47
C GLN A 262 16.29 -1.54 25.51
N LEU A 263 15.18 -0.81 25.42
CA LEU A 263 14.03 -1.02 26.29
C LEU A 263 13.42 -2.42 26.10
N GLN A 264 13.12 -2.81 24.87
CA GLN A 264 12.59 -4.15 24.55
C GLN A 264 13.49 -5.26 25.05
N LYS A 265 14.81 -5.12 24.86
CA LYS A 265 15.80 -6.11 25.32
C LYS A 265 15.77 -6.25 26.84
N THR A 266 15.73 -5.14 27.55
CA THR A 266 15.69 -5.14 29.03
C THR A 266 14.41 -5.80 29.54
N GLU A 267 13.25 -5.45 28.99
CA GLU A 267 11.97 -6.03 29.35
C GLU A 267 11.91 -7.53 29.07
N PHE A 268 12.46 -7.98 27.94
CA PHE A 268 12.56 -9.39 27.59
C PHE A 268 13.45 -10.17 28.56
N GLU A 269 14.65 -9.65 28.89
CA GLU A 269 15.55 -10.27 29.86
C GLU A 269 14.91 -10.37 31.26
N GLU A 270 14.18 -9.34 31.70
CA GLU A 270 13.43 -9.38 32.96
C GLU A 270 12.31 -10.43 32.95
N LYS A 271 11.57 -10.53 31.84
CA LYS A 271 10.52 -11.54 31.67
C LYS A 271 11.09 -12.95 31.73
N GLN A 272 12.21 -13.21 31.05
CA GLN A 272 12.90 -14.51 31.10
C GLN A 272 13.34 -14.86 32.51
N LYS A 273 13.94 -13.91 33.25
CA LYS A 273 14.34 -14.13 34.65
C LYS A 273 13.15 -14.47 35.55
N LYS A 274 12.02 -13.79 35.39
CA LYS A 274 10.78 -14.06 36.15
C LYS A 274 10.22 -15.44 35.83
N GLU A 275 10.19 -15.83 34.55
CA GLU A 275 9.73 -17.16 34.12
C GLU A 275 10.65 -18.28 34.61
N GLU A 276 11.97 -18.07 34.57
CA GLU A 276 12.95 -19.02 35.10
C GLU A 276 12.83 -19.18 36.61
N LEU A 277 12.70 -18.08 37.36
CA LEU A 277 12.49 -18.12 38.81
C LEU A 277 11.19 -18.84 39.17
N LYS A 278 10.10 -18.54 38.47
CA LYS A 278 8.83 -19.24 38.66
C LYS A 278 8.97 -20.74 38.44
N ARG A 279 9.62 -21.16 37.35
CA ARG A 279 9.89 -22.58 37.09
C ARG A 279 10.72 -23.22 38.21
N LYS A 280 11.76 -22.51 38.70
CA LYS A 280 12.59 -22.99 39.82
C LYS A 280 11.76 -23.21 41.09
N ILE A 281 10.86 -22.27 41.41
CA ILE A 281 9.95 -22.38 42.56
C ILE A 281 8.99 -23.57 42.38
N ASP A 282 8.39 -23.72 41.20
CA ASP A 282 7.46 -24.83 40.90
C ASP A 282 8.17 -26.20 41.03
N GLU A 283 9.41 -26.31 40.52
CA GLU A 283 10.24 -27.52 40.68
C GLU A 283 10.63 -27.79 42.15
N ALA A 284 10.91 -26.74 42.92
CA ALA A 284 11.22 -26.85 44.34
C ALA A 284 10.00 -27.33 45.14
N TYR A 285 8.80 -26.81 44.86
CA TYR A 285 7.56 -27.29 45.46
C TYR A 285 7.30 -28.77 45.15
N ALA A 286 7.50 -29.19 43.90
CA ALA A 286 7.35 -30.60 43.52
C ALA A 286 8.30 -31.50 44.32
N LYS A 287 9.59 -31.11 44.45
CA LYS A 287 10.57 -31.85 45.26
C LYS A 287 10.26 -31.82 46.75
N ALA A 288 9.75 -30.70 47.27
CA ALA A 288 9.36 -30.58 48.67
C ALA A 288 8.25 -31.59 49.01
N LEU A 289 7.24 -31.71 48.16
CA LEU A 289 6.16 -32.68 48.35
C LEU A 289 6.66 -34.13 48.41
N ASP A 290 7.66 -34.48 47.60
CA ASP A 290 8.25 -35.84 47.58
C ASP A 290 9.00 -36.20 48.87
N ILE A 291 9.56 -35.21 49.58
CA ILE A 291 10.34 -35.43 50.80
C ILE A 291 9.54 -35.16 52.09
N GLN A 292 8.34 -34.58 52.01
CA GLN A 292 7.51 -34.34 53.17
C GLN A 292 7.11 -35.65 53.85
N HIS A 293 7.16 -35.69 55.18
CA HIS A 293 6.89 -36.88 56.00
C HIS A 293 7.82 -38.07 55.71
N THR A 294 9.05 -37.78 55.29
CA THR A 294 10.12 -38.79 55.11
C THR A 294 11.32 -38.50 56.01
N TYR A 295 12.18 -39.49 56.21
CA TYR A 295 13.50 -39.30 56.84
C TYR A 295 14.52 -38.85 55.79
N GLN A 296 15.16 -37.71 56.03
CA GLN A 296 16.21 -37.16 55.20
C GLN A 296 17.53 -37.08 55.98
N TYR A 297 18.65 -37.14 55.27
CA TYR A 297 19.99 -37.13 55.87
C TYR A 297 20.82 -35.99 55.29
N ILE A 298 21.57 -35.29 56.13
CA ILE A 298 22.46 -34.22 55.69
C ILE A 298 23.61 -34.80 54.85
N THR A 299 23.70 -34.37 53.59
CA THR A 299 24.71 -34.87 52.64
C THR A 299 25.97 -33.99 52.55
N VAL A 300 25.87 -32.72 52.96
CA VAL A 300 26.98 -31.76 53.03
C VAL A 300 27.71 -31.87 54.38
N ASP A 301 28.95 -31.39 54.46
CA ASP A 301 29.77 -31.52 55.68
C ASP A 301 29.14 -30.82 56.89
N THR A 302 28.58 -29.62 56.66
CA THR A 302 27.85 -28.83 57.65
C THR A 302 26.67 -28.11 56.99
N ALA A 303 25.48 -28.21 57.60
CA ALA A 303 24.29 -27.45 57.23
C ALA A 303 23.93 -26.44 58.35
N ASN A 304 23.54 -25.22 58.00
CA ASN A 304 23.14 -24.22 58.98
C ASN A 304 21.68 -24.43 59.42
N LEU A 305 21.43 -24.45 60.72
CA LEU A 305 20.09 -24.33 61.29
C LEU A 305 19.79 -22.85 61.49
N ARG A 306 18.64 -22.40 61.00
CA ARG A 306 18.22 -20.99 61.07
C ARG A 306 16.93 -20.83 61.84
N ASP A 307 16.69 -19.63 62.35
CA ASP A 307 15.48 -19.25 63.08
C ASP A 307 14.26 -19.00 62.18
N ALA A 308 14.49 -18.77 60.89
CA ALA A 308 13.48 -18.62 59.85
C ALA A 308 13.89 -19.37 58.56
N PRO A 309 12.92 -19.79 57.73
CA PRO A 309 13.16 -20.48 56.45
C PRO A 309 13.63 -19.49 55.36
N SER A 310 14.80 -18.89 55.57
CA SER A 310 15.43 -17.94 54.66
C SER A 310 16.95 -17.92 54.85
N MET A 311 17.68 -17.63 53.78
CA MET A 311 19.14 -17.46 53.83
C MET A 311 19.58 -16.27 54.68
N ASP A 312 18.69 -15.32 54.92
CA ASP A 312 18.92 -14.15 55.77
C ASP A 312 18.57 -14.40 57.26
N GLY A 313 17.94 -15.54 57.58
CA GLY A 313 17.63 -15.92 58.97
C GLY A 313 18.88 -16.11 59.83
N GLU A 314 18.81 -15.80 61.12
CA GLU A 314 19.92 -15.93 62.06
C GLU A 314 20.34 -17.40 62.18
N ILE A 315 21.64 -17.66 62.09
CA ILE A 315 22.18 -19.01 62.24
C ILE A 315 22.18 -19.38 63.73
N LEU A 316 21.27 -20.28 64.11
CA LEU A 316 21.16 -20.80 65.47
C LEU A 316 22.18 -21.89 65.79
N GLY A 317 22.71 -22.54 64.75
CA GLY A 317 23.72 -23.59 64.90
C GLY A 317 24.02 -24.30 63.60
N THR A 318 24.79 -25.39 63.68
CA THR A 318 25.16 -26.20 62.52
C THR A 318 24.91 -27.68 62.78
N ILE A 319 24.51 -28.39 61.73
CA ILE A 319 24.22 -29.82 61.74
C ILE A 319 25.25 -30.52 60.84
N GLY A 320 25.90 -31.56 61.36
CA GLY A 320 26.93 -32.30 60.62
C GLY A 320 26.37 -33.32 59.64
N LYS A 321 27.19 -33.69 58.66
CA LYS A 321 26.92 -34.75 57.68
C LYS A 321 26.46 -36.06 58.32
N GLY A 322 25.48 -36.71 57.70
CA GLY A 322 24.93 -37.99 58.13
C GLY A 322 23.89 -37.90 59.26
N SER A 323 23.68 -36.70 59.84
CA SER A 323 22.57 -36.48 60.77
C SER A 323 21.24 -36.66 60.03
N GLY A 324 20.31 -37.43 60.62
CA GLY A 324 19.00 -37.75 60.04
C GLY A 324 17.86 -37.00 60.72
N PHE A 325 16.91 -36.51 59.93
CA PHE A 325 15.74 -35.75 60.40
C PHE A 325 14.48 -36.30 59.75
N PHE A 326 13.40 -36.37 60.53
CA PHE A 326 12.07 -36.58 59.97
C PHE A 326 11.46 -35.23 59.62
N ILE A 327 11.05 -35.06 58.36
CA ILE A 327 10.56 -33.79 57.85
C ILE A 327 9.05 -33.69 58.09
N ASN A 328 8.63 -32.88 59.07
CA ASN A 328 7.21 -32.66 59.38
C ASN A 328 6.59 -31.53 58.56
N TYR A 329 7.34 -30.45 58.36
CA TYR A 329 6.90 -29.26 57.66
C TYR A 329 7.97 -28.84 56.66
N LEU A 330 7.55 -28.21 55.57
CA LEU A 330 8.41 -27.70 54.52
C LEU A 330 7.91 -26.34 54.08
N GLU A 331 8.86 -25.49 53.71
CA GLU A 331 8.60 -24.21 53.09
C GLU A 331 9.49 -24.05 51.86
N VAL A 332 8.94 -23.45 50.80
CA VAL A 332 9.72 -23.04 49.63
C VAL A 332 9.71 -21.52 49.62
N ASP A 333 10.89 -20.92 49.65
CA ASP A 333 11.03 -19.47 49.68
C ASP A 333 10.89 -18.83 48.29
N GLU A 334 10.91 -17.49 48.26
CA GLU A 334 10.78 -16.69 47.03
C GLU A 334 11.94 -16.89 46.03
N GLU A 335 13.03 -17.53 46.47
CA GLU A 335 14.17 -17.88 45.62
C GLU A 335 14.12 -19.33 45.14
N GLY A 336 13.11 -20.11 45.56
CA GLY A 336 12.97 -21.53 45.23
C GLY A 336 13.90 -22.45 46.02
N ASN A 337 14.34 -22.04 47.22
CA ASN A 337 15.04 -22.93 48.15
C ASN A 337 14.01 -23.68 49.02
N ILE A 338 14.30 -24.94 49.35
CA ILE A 338 13.46 -25.78 50.20
C ILE A 338 14.03 -25.76 51.62
N TRP A 339 13.19 -25.44 52.61
CA TRP A 339 13.53 -25.34 54.02
C TRP A 339 12.86 -26.43 54.86
#